data_AF-A0A6L3XRY0-F1
#
_entry.id   AF-A0A6L3XRY0-F1
#
_cell.length_a   1.000
_cell.length_b   1.000
_cell.length_c   1.000
_cell.angle_alpha   90.00
_cell.angle_beta   90.00
_cell.angle_gamma   90.00
#
_symmetry.space_group_name_H-M   'P 1'
#
loop_
_entity.id
_entity.type
_entity.pdbx_description
1 polymer ?
#
loop_
_entity_poly.entity_id
_entity_poly.type
_entity_poly.pdbx_seq_one_letter_code
_entity_poly.pdbx_strand_id
1 'polypeptide(L)'
;MIHLDTLSTLVAATLVLLLGRKLVHSVSFLKKYTIPEPVAGGLLVALALLVLKKSMGWEIDFDMSLKDPLMLAFFATIGLNANLASL
;
A
#
# COMPACT_ATOMS: atom_id res chain seq x y z
N MET A 1 -6.19 -18.72 9.01
CA MET A 1 -5.66 -17.34 9.06
C MET A 1 -4.14 -17.45 9.08
N ILE A 2 -3.48 -17.06 7.99
CA ILE A 2 -2.02 -17.00 7.87
C ILE A 2 -1.63 -15.61 8.32
N HIS A 3 -0.94 -15.51 9.45
CA HIS A 3 -0.52 -14.23 10.00
C HIS A 3 0.92 -13.92 9.55
N LEU A 4 1.11 -12.76 8.94
CA LEU A 4 2.40 -12.21 8.58
C LEU A 4 2.89 -11.33 9.73
N ASP A 5 4.06 -11.67 10.27
CA ASP A 5 4.73 -10.83 11.27
C ASP A 5 5.13 -9.46 10.71
N THR A 6 5.65 -8.58 11.57
CA THR A 6 6.02 -7.20 11.20
C THR A 6 6.98 -7.14 10.00
N LEU A 7 8.00 -8.01 9.96
CA LEU A 7 9.02 -8.02 8.90
C LEU A 7 8.45 -8.52 7.58
N SER A 8 7.73 -9.65 7.59
CA SER A 8 7.11 -10.20 6.39
C SER A 8 6.00 -9.29 5.85
N THR A 9 5.26 -8.59 6.72
CA THR A 9 4.29 -7.57 6.34
C THR A 9 4.95 -6.39 5.62
N LEU A 10 6.10 -5.90 6.12
CA LEU A 10 6.87 -4.85 5.44
C LEU A 10 7.38 -5.31 4.06
N VAL A 11 7.90 -6.53 3.97
CA VAL A 11 8.33 -7.10 2.69
C VAL A 11 7.14 -7.21 1.73
N ALA A 12 6.00 -7.72 2.19
CA ALA A 12 4.79 -7.78 1.38
C ALA A 12 4.36 -6.38 0.92
N ALA A 13 4.32 -5.39 1.81
CA ALA A 13 3.98 -4.00 1.49
C ALA A 13 4.91 -3.40 0.41
N THR A 14 6.22 -3.64 0.51
CA THR A 14 7.17 -3.17 -0.53
C THR A 14 6.98 -3.88 -1.86
N LEU A 15 6.67 -5.19 -1.86
CA LEU A 15 6.33 -5.91 -3.09
C LEU A 15 5.04 -5.38 -3.72
N VAL A 16 4.01 -5.09 -2.92
CA VAL A 16 2.77 -4.47 -3.39
C VAL A 16 3.04 -3.10 -4.03
N LEU A 17 3.92 -2.29 -3.43
CA LEU A 17 4.32 -1.00 -3.97
C LEU A 17 5.02 -1.14 -5.34
N LEU A 18 6.00 -2.05 -5.43
CA LEU A 18 6.72 -2.30 -6.69
C LEU A 18 5.78 -2.81 -7.79
N LEU A 19 4.83 -3.68 -7.43
CA LEU A 19 3.80 -4.17 -8.33
C LEU A 19 2.89 -3.03 -8.80
N GLY A 20 2.46 -2.16 -7.89
CA GLY A 20 1.67 -0.96 -8.20
C GLY A 20 2.40 -0.03 -9.16
N ARG A 21 3.70 0.18 -8.96
CA ARG A 21 4.55 0.98 -9.86
C ARG A 21 4.60 0.40 -11.27
N LYS A 22 4.81 -0.92 -11.38
CA LYS A 22 4.79 -1.60 -12.68
C LYS A 22 3.41 -1.48 -13.35
N LEU A 23 2.33 -1.60 -12.57
CA LEU A 23 0.95 -1.53 -13.06
C LEU A 23 0.61 -0.13 -13.59
N VAL A 24 0.89 0.92 -12.83
CA VAL A 24 0.65 2.31 -13.24
C VAL A 24 1.47 2.68 -14.48
N HIS A 25 2.71 2.19 -14.58
CA HIS A 25 3.54 2.44 -15.77
C HIS A 25 3.06 1.67 -17.02
N SER A 26 2.43 0.51 -16.83
CA SER A 26 1.95 -0.32 -17.94
C SER A 26 0.56 0.09 -18.43
N VAL A 27 -0.31 0.59 -17.54
CA VAL A 27 -1.70 0.95 -17.87
C VAL A 27 -1.85 2.46 -18.00
N SER A 28 -2.00 2.93 -19.24
CA SER A 28 -2.10 4.37 -19.56
C SER A 28 -3.28 5.07 -18.86
N PHE A 29 -4.36 4.34 -18.57
CA PHE A 29 -5.51 4.85 -17.81
C PHE A 29 -5.10 5.25 -16.38
N LEU A 30 -4.41 4.37 -15.64
CA LEU A 30 -3.97 4.65 -14.26
C LEU A 30 -3.01 5.85 -14.23
N LYS A 31 -2.12 5.93 -15.22
CA LYS A 31 -1.21 7.06 -15.40
C LYS A 31 -1.97 8.36 -15.72
N LYS A 32 -3.00 8.31 -16.58
CA LYS A 32 -3.79 9.47 -17.00
C LYS A 32 -4.54 10.13 -15.84
N TYR A 33 -5.00 9.34 -14.88
CA TYR A 33 -5.70 9.83 -13.68
C TYR A 33 -4.77 10.03 -12.47
N THR A 34 -3.45 9.94 -12.66
CA THR A 34 -2.45 10.12 -11.61
C THR A 34 -2.74 9.26 -10.38
N ILE A 35 -3.21 8.03 -10.60
CA ILE A 35 -3.49 7.11 -9.49
C ILE A 35 -2.17 6.78 -8.80
N PRO A 36 -2.04 7.01 -7.47
CA PRO A 36 -0.82 6.69 -6.75
C PRO A 36 -0.48 5.20 -6.85
N GLU A 37 0.79 4.90 -7.03
CA GLU A 37 1.31 3.53 -7.16
C GLU A 37 0.95 2.63 -5.96
N PRO A 38 1.02 3.10 -4.69
CA PRO A 38 0.60 2.29 -3.54
C PRO A 38 -0.88 1.89 -3.60
N VAL A 39 -1.74 2.79 -4.10
CA VAL A 39 -3.19 2.57 -4.19
C VAL A 39 -3.50 1.56 -5.30
N ALA A 40 -2.86 1.70 -6.46
CA ALA A 40 -3.03 0.77 -7.58
C ALA A 40 -2.59 -0.66 -7.22
N GLY A 41 -1.41 -0.79 -6.59
CA GLY A 41 -0.92 -2.08 -6.13
C GLY A 41 -1.80 -2.69 -5.03
N GLY A 42 -2.18 -1.87 -4.05
CA GLY A 42 -3.03 -2.30 -2.94
C GLY A 42 -4.41 -2.78 -3.39
N LEU A 43 -5.04 -2.08 -4.33
CA LEU A 43 -6.33 -2.48 -4.89
C LEU A 43 -6.25 -3.82 -5.62
N LEU A 44 -5.19 -4.03 -6.42
CA LEU A 44 -4.98 -5.29 -7.13
C LEU A 44 -4.81 -6.46 -6.15
N VAL A 45 -3.99 -6.28 -5.11
CA VAL A 45 -3.76 -7.31 -4.09
C VAL A 45 -5.02 -7.55 -3.26
N ALA A 46 -5.77 -6.52 -2.90
CA ALA A 46 -7.04 -6.66 -2.18
C ALA A 46 -8.07 -7.48 -2.97
N LEU A 47 -8.18 -7.26 -4.29
CA LEU A 47 -9.05 -8.06 -5.16
C LEU A 47 -8.56 -9.51 -5.25
N ALA A 48 -7.26 -9.74 -5.36
CA ALA A 48 -6.69 -11.09 -5.38
C ALA A 48 -6.97 -11.85 -4.06
N LEU A 49 -6.79 -11.19 -2.92
CA LEU A 49 -7.10 -11.76 -1.60
C LEU A 49 -8.59 -12.03 -1.42
N LEU A 50 -9.46 -11.16 -1.95
CA LEU A 50 -10.90 -11.37 -1.91
C LEU A 50 -11.31 -12.61 -2.70
N VAL A 51 -10.75 -12.80 -3.91
CA VAL A 51 -10.99 -14.00 -4.72
C VAL A 51 -10.49 -15.23 -3.99
N LEU A 52 -9.26 -15.19 -3.45
CA LEU A 52 -8.65 -16.30 -2.72
C LEU A 52 -9.46 -16.70 -1.48
N LYS A 53 -9.98 -15.73 -0.73
CA LYS A 53 -10.86 -15.95 0.41
C LYS A 53 -12.17 -16.62 0.00
N LYS A 54 -12.78 -16.19 -1.11
CA LYS A 54 -14.02 -16.79 -1.61
C LYS A 54 -13.84 -18.18 -2.22
N SER A 55 -12.71 -18.46 -2.88
CA SER A 55 -12.50 -19.73 -3.58
C SER A 55 -11.88 -20.82 -2.69
N MET A 56 -10.91 -20.46 -1.84
CA MET A 56 -10.13 -21.42 -1.05
C MET A 56 -10.34 -21.27 0.47
N GLY A 57 -11.07 -20.25 0.91
CA GLY A 57 -11.26 -19.97 2.34
C GLY A 57 -9.98 -19.50 3.04
N TRP A 58 -8.93 -19.15 2.29
CA TRP A 58 -7.68 -18.68 2.87
C TRP A 58 -7.81 -17.21 3.28
N GLU A 59 -7.35 -16.92 4.47
CA GLU A 59 -7.36 -15.59 5.07
C GLU A 59 -5.94 -15.23 5.47
N ILE A 60 -5.46 -14.08 5.00
CA ILE A 60 -4.12 -13.56 5.25
C ILE A 60 -4.29 -12.31 6.12
N ASP A 61 -3.65 -12.32 7.28
CA ASP A 61 -3.60 -11.18 8.20
C ASP A 61 -2.22 -10.55 8.19
N PHE A 62 -2.19 -9.23 8.20
CA PHE A 62 -0.98 -8.42 8.21
C PHE A 62 -0.80 -7.78 9.59
N ASP A 63 0.44 -7.68 10.05
CA ASP A 63 0.77 -6.94 11.27
C ASP A 63 0.69 -5.43 11.02
N MET A 64 -0.24 -4.77 11.72
CA MET A 64 -0.52 -3.34 11.56
C MET A 64 0.27 -2.45 12.52
N SER A 65 1.16 -3.01 13.35
CA SER A 65 1.87 -2.28 14.42
C SER A 65 2.69 -1.09 13.91
N LEU A 66 3.20 -1.17 12.68
CA LEU A 66 4.00 -0.10 12.08
C LEU A 66 3.19 0.92 11.29
N LYS A 67 1.89 0.68 11.05
CA LYS A 67 1.07 1.59 10.23
C LYS A 67 1.03 3.00 10.85
N ASP A 68 0.66 3.09 12.12
CA ASP A 68 0.49 4.37 12.81
C ASP A 68 1.80 5.16 12.95
N PRO A 69 2.93 4.58 13.42
CA PRO A 69 4.19 5.32 13.48
C PRO A 69 4.70 5.74 12.10
N LEU A 70 4.51 4.93 11.05
CA LEU A 70 4.89 5.32 9.68
C LEU A 70 4.01 6.45 9.14
N MET A 71 2.71 6.43 9.39
CA MET A 71 1.82 7.54 9.03
C MET A 71 2.19 8.81 9.78
N LEU A 72 2.47 8.73 11.08
CA LEU A 72 2.93 9.87 11.87
C LEU A 72 4.25 10.45 11.35
N ALA A 73 5.24 9.59 11.03
CA ALA A 73 6.49 10.04 10.43
C ALA A 73 6.29 10.73 9.07
N PHE A 74 5.41 10.19 8.22
CA PHE A 74 5.04 10.79 6.94
C PHE A 74 4.38 12.16 7.11
N PHE A 75 3.38 12.28 7.99
CA PHE A 75 2.70 13.56 8.21
C PHE A 75 3.59 14.57 8.93
N ALA A 76 4.44 14.14 9.87
CA ALA A 76 5.41 15.01 10.52
C ALA A 76 6.41 15.57 9.51
N THR A 77 6.92 14.76 8.58
CA THR A 77 7.86 15.24 7.54
C THR A 77 7.20 16.17 6.53
N ILE A 78 5.96 15.89 6.10
CA ILE A 78 5.18 16.82 5.26
C ILE A 78 4.89 18.13 6.01
N GLY A 79 4.49 18.04 7.28
CA GLY A 79 4.19 19.20 8.13
C GLY A 79 5.42 20.06 8.43
N LEU A 80 6.59 19.44 8.63
CA LEU A 80 7.86 20.17 8.80
C LEU A 80 8.35 20.81 7.49
N ASN A 81 7.99 20.24 6.34
CA ASN A 81 8.22 20.85 5.03
C ASN A 81 7.13 21.87 4.66
N ALA A 82 6.12 22.07 5.51
CA ALA A 82 5.11 23.10 5.28
C ALA A 82 5.76 24.47 5.47
N ASN A 83 5.87 25.22 4.38
CA ASN A 83 6.29 26.61 4.45
C ASN A 83 5.11 27.45 4.96
N LEU A 84 5.01 27.64 6.28
CA LEU A 84 3.96 28.46 6.89
C LEU A 84 3.97 29.91 6.40
N ALA A 85 5.09 30.41 5.86
CA ALA A 85 5.17 31.75 5.27
C ALA A 85 4.55 31.83 3.86
N SER A 86 4.18 30.70 3.26
CA SER A 86 3.49 30.62 1.96
C SER A 86 1.98 30.38 2.07
N LEU A 87 1.45 30.29 3.30
CA LEU A 87 0.03 30.17 3.61
C LEU A 87 -0.60 31.55 3.79
#